data_AF-A0A2D6M8Q6-F1
#
_entry.id   AF-A0A2D6M8Q6-F1
#
_cell.length_a   1.000
_cell.length_b   1.000
_cell.length_c   1.000
_cell.angle_alpha   90.00
_cell.angle_beta   90.00
_cell.angle_gamma   90.00
#
_symmetry.space_group_name_H-M   'P 1'
#
loop_
_entity.id
_entity.type
_entity.pdbx_description
1 polymer ?
#
loop_
_entity_poly.entity_id
_entity_poly.type
_entity_poly.pdbx_seq_one_letter_code
_entity_poly.pdbx_strand_id
1 'polypeptide(L)'
;MAQNIKGARQFQDVFGEVIPFNATVDPAAFADDESQVVSVTVTGAAVGDFVLVSPGVDMQEGLISATVISANTVEIVIGHVGGDSTDLASSTWYGVVLKKGGAFGNL
;
A
#
# COMPACT_ATOMS: atom_id res chain seq x y z
N MET A 1 -3.92 8.42 32.42
CA MET A 1 -4.25 7.10 31.85
C MET A 1 -4.65 7.31 30.41
N ALA A 2 -3.95 6.74 29.43
CA ALA A 2 -4.36 6.79 28.03
C ALA A 2 -5.63 5.95 27.87
N GLN A 3 -6.75 6.60 27.54
CA GLN A 3 -8.02 5.90 27.29
C GLN A 3 -7.84 5.03 26.04
N ASN A 4 -7.98 3.72 26.21
CA ASN A 4 -7.87 2.76 25.11
C ASN A 4 -9.19 2.80 24.31
N ILE A 5 -9.39 3.87 23.54
CA ILE A 5 -10.62 4.11 22.76
C ILE A 5 -10.56 3.19 21.53
N LYS A 6 -11.23 2.03 21.62
CA LYS A 6 -11.57 1.26 20.42
C LYS A 6 -12.54 2.09 19.56
N GLY A 7 -12.18 2.42 18.32
CA GLY A 7 -12.98 3.22 17.41
C GLY A 7 -12.16 3.95 16.34
N ALA A 8 -12.79 4.80 15.51
CA ALA A 8 -12.18 5.55 14.40
C ALA A 8 -11.07 6.56 14.79
N ARG A 9 -10.63 6.54 16.05
CA ARG A 9 -9.61 7.40 16.65
C ARG A 9 -8.37 6.63 17.10
N GLN A 10 -8.24 5.36 16.70
CA GLN A 10 -7.00 4.61 16.86
C GLN A 10 -5.87 5.27 16.05
N PHE A 11 -4.62 5.14 16.49
CA PHE A 11 -3.41 5.73 15.86
C PHE A 11 -3.30 7.26 15.88
N GLN A 12 -4.07 7.94 16.74
CA GLN A 12 -3.80 9.36 17.02
C GLN A 12 -2.33 9.55 17.43
N ASP A 13 -1.72 10.60 16.89
CA ASP A 13 -0.31 10.97 17.08
C ASP A 13 0.73 10.02 16.46
N VAL A 14 0.34 8.78 16.10
CA VAL A 14 1.19 7.88 15.30
C VAL A 14 1.33 8.41 13.88
N PHE A 15 0.22 8.83 13.27
CA PHE A 15 0.22 9.42 11.93
C PHE A 15 -0.25 10.87 11.98
N GLY A 16 0.53 11.76 11.37
CA GLY A 16 0.24 13.21 11.33
C GLY A 16 -0.69 13.59 10.19
N GLU A 17 -0.65 12.83 9.10
CA GLU A 17 -1.50 13.01 7.92
C GLU A 17 -1.78 11.66 7.28
N VAL A 18 -2.99 11.50 6.74
CA VAL A 18 -3.49 10.27 6.13
C VAL A 18 -4.01 10.65 4.74
N ILE A 19 -3.35 10.17 3.68
CA ILE A 19 -3.67 10.51 2.29
C ILE A 19 -4.25 9.26 1.62
N PRO A 20 -5.58 9.14 1.46
CA PRO A 20 -6.19 8.03 0.75
C PRO A 20 -5.96 8.15 -0.75
N PHE A 21 -5.80 7.02 -1.42
CA PHE A 21 -5.75 6.94 -2.87
C PHE A 21 -6.43 5.67 -3.38
N ASN A 22 -6.67 5.60 -4.69
CA ASN A 22 -7.08 4.39 -5.38
C ASN A 22 -6.43 4.35 -6.77
N ALA A 23 -6.31 3.15 -7.31
CA ALA A 23 -5.83 2.93 -8.66
C ALA A 23 -6.55 1.73 -9.28
N THR A 24 -6.76 1.76 -10.59
CA THR A 24 -7.10 0.55 -11.33
C THR A 24 -5.81 -0.21 -11.59
N VAL A 25 -5.75 -1.44 -11.08
CA VAL A 25 -4.61 -2.33 -11.22
C VAL A 25 -5.06 -3.53 -12.03
N ASP A 26 -4.34 -3.80 -13.11
CA ASP A 26 -4.56 -4.93 -14.02
C ASP A 26 -3.24 -5.70 -14.12
N PRO A 27 -2.96 -6.57 -13.13
CA PRO A 27 -1.76 -7.38 -13.17
C PRO A 27 -1.89 -8.34 -14.34
N ALA A 28 -1.08 -8.15 -15.39
CA ALA A 28 -1.05 -9.08 -16.50
C ALA A 28 -0.72 -10.50 -15.97
N ALA A 29 -1.05 -11.55 -16.73
CA ALA A 29 -0.61 -12.89 -16.36
C ALA A 29 0.90 -12.92 -16.06
N PHE A 30 1.27 -13.34 -14.86
CA PHE A 30 2.65 -13.44 -14.40
C PHE A 30 3.02 -14.90 -14.15
N ALA A 31 4.25 -15.26 -14.50
CA ALA A 31 4.81 -16.57 -14.22
C ALA A 31 5.20 -16.72 -12.75
N ASP A 32 5.56 -17.94 -12.34
CA ASP A 32 6.14 -18.19 -11.03
C ASP A 32 7.44 -17.40 -10.81
N ASP A 33 7.65 -16.92 -9.58
CA ASP A 33 8.74 -16.03 -9.17
C ASP A 33 8.83 -14.70 -9.95
N GLU A 34 7.81 -14.33 -10.72
CA GLU A 34 7.76 -13.05 -11.41
C GLU A 34 7.20 -11.93 -10.51
N SER A 35 7.63 -10.70 -10.76
CA SER A 35 7.10 -9.52 -10.10
C SER A 35 6.71 -8.45 -11.09
N GLN A 36 5.58 -7.82 -10.83
CA GLN A 36 5.08 -6.68 -11.58
C GLN A 36 5.09 -5.41 -10.72
N VAL A 37 5.28 -4.28 -11.37
CA VAL A 37 5.42 -2.98 -10.72
C VAL A 37 4.35 -2.03 -11.25
N VAL A 38 3.61 -1.40 -10.35
CA VAL A 38 2.58 -0.43 -10.66
C VAL A 38 2.89 0.89 -9.96
N SER A 39 3.05 1.95 -10.75
CA SER A 39 3.27 3.31 -10.24
C SER A 39 1.95 4.07 -10.15
N VAL A 40 1.67 4.62 -8.98
CA VAL A 40 0.45 5.39 -8.68
C VAL A 40 0.82 6.80 -8.24
N THR A 41 0.21 7.80 -8.86
CA THR A 41 0.37 9.20 -8.44
C THR A 41 -0.47 9.48 -7.20
N VAL A 42 0.17 9.85 -6.10
CA VAL A 42 -0.46 10.20 -4.83
C VAL A 42 0.07 11.55 -4.36
N THR A 43 -0.65 12.63 -4.67
CA THR A 43 -0.25 13.99 -4.31
C THR A 43 -0.02 14.13 -2.81
N GLY A 44 1.13 14.69 -2.43
CA GLY A 44 1.54 14.87 -1.03
C GLY A 44 2.39 13.74 -0.48
N ALA A 45 2.51 12.60 -1.17
CA ALA A 45 3.39 11.51 -0.76
C ALA A 45 4.89 11.90 -0.88
N ALA A 46 5.69 11.52 0.11
CA ALA A 46 7.14 11.71 0.12
C ALA A 46 7.86 10.43 0.55
N VAL A 47 9.11 10.25 0.08
CA VAL A 47 9.93 9.07 0.43
C VAL A 47 10.02 8.93 1.95
N GLY A 48 9.77 7.71 2.44
CA GLY A 48 9.78 7.38 3.87
C GLY A 48 8.44 7.52 4.58
N ASP A 49 7.38 7.93 3.89
CA ASP A 49 6.00 7.74 4.34
C ASP A 49 5.63 6.24 4.27
N PHE A 50 4.76 5.79 5.19
CA PHE A 50 4.23 4.42 5.11
C PHE A 50 3.18 4.33 4.01
N VAL A 51 3.06 3.16 3.40
CA VAL A 51 1.99 2.87 2.44
C VAL A 51 1.32 1.56 2.82
N LEU A 52 -0.01 1.59 2.90
CA LEU A 52 -0.84 0.39 3.00
C LEU A 52 -1.71 0.30 1.75
N VAL A 53 -1.86 -0.92 1.22
CA VAL A 53 -2.66 -1.18 0.02
C VAL A 53 -3.59 -2.36 0.30
N SER A 54 -4.81 -2.24 -0.20
CA SER A 54 -5.85 -3.25 -0.18
C SER A 54 -6.18 -3.63 -1.63
N PRO A 55 -5.83 -4.84 -2.06
CA PRO A 55 -6.20 -5.37 -3.37
C PRO A 55 -7.70 -5.40 -3.60
N GLY A 56 -8.11 -5.25 -4.85
CA GLY A 56 -9.49 -5.39 -5.30
C GLY A 56 -9.91 -6.83 -5.64
N VAL A 57 -8.96 -7.76 -5.64
CA VAL A 57 -9.14 -9.19 -5.99
C VAL A 57 -8.38 -10.09 -5.01
N ASP A 58 -8.72 -11.38 -5.00
CA ASP A 58 -7.89 -12.40 -4.34
C ASP A 58 -6.53 -12.47 -5.05
N MET A 59 -5.46 -12.43 -4.27
CA MET A 59 -4.09 -12.40 -4.77
C MET A 59 -3.59 -13.77 -5.22
N GLN A 60 -4.30 -14.86 -4.91
CA GLN A 60 -3.96 -16.23 -5.36
C GLN A 60 -2.47 -16.54 -5.13
N GLU A 61 -2.05 -16.52 -3.85
CA GLU A 61 -0.65 -16.72 -3.44
C GLU A 61 0.31 -15.60 -3.88
N GLY A 62 -0.23 -14.43 -4.24
CA GLY A 62 0.53 -13.21 -4.47
C GLY A 62 0.97 -12.49 -3.19
N LEU A 63 2.11 -11.82 -3.27
CA LEU A 63 2.69 -10.94 -2.26
C LEU A 63 2.62 -9.50 -2.73
N ILE A 64 2.39 -8.57 -1.81
CA ILE A 64 2.33 -7.13 -2.12
C ILE A 64 3.25 -6.35 -1.19
N SER A 65 4.02 -5.47 -1.80
CA SER A 65 4.71 -4.38 -1.13
C SER A 65 4.32 -3.05 -1.77
N ALA A 66 4.25 -1.99 -0.97
CA ALA A 66 4.04 -0.64 -1.50
C ALA A 66 4.93 0.36 -0.77
N THR A 67 5.60 1.23 -1.52
CA THR A 67 6.50 2.25 -0.96
C THR A 67 6.41 3.56 -1.75
N VAL A 68 6.71 4.68 -1.10
CA VAL A 68 6.87 5.95 -1.82
C VAL A 68 8.31 6.03 -2.35
N ILE A 69 8.46 5.99 -3.67
CA ILE A 69 9.78 5.98 -4.32
C ILE A 69 10.28 7.37 -4.69
N SER A 70 9.37 8.33 -4.86
CA SER A 70 9.68 9.74 -5.14
C SER A 70 8.51 10.64 -4.77
N ALA A 71 8.68 11.95 -4.91
CA ALA A 71 7.61 12.91 -4.64
C ALA A 71 6.35 12.55 -5.44
N ASN A 72 5.23 12.46 -4.74
CA ASN A 72 3.92 12.14 -5.28
C ASN A 72 3.80 10.76 -5.97
N THR A 73 4.72 9.83 -5.74
CA THR A 73 4.74 8.54 -6.45
C THR A 73 4.86 7.37 -5.49
N VAL A 74 3.80 6.57 -5.43
CA VAL A 74 3.78 5.26 -4.78
C VAL A 74 4.09 4.19 -5.82
N GLU A 75 4.98 3.27 -5.48
CA GLU A 75 5.24 2.06 -6.25
C GLU A 75 4.65 0.87 -5.50
N ILE A 76 3.82 0.09 -6.19
CA ILE A 76 3.25 -1.17 -5.71
C ILE A 76 3.97 -2.29 -6.46
N VAL A 77 4.59 -3.20 -5.71
CA VAL A 77 5.23 -4.40 -6.24
C VAL A 77 4.33 -5.59 -5.91
N ILE A 78 3.97 -6.33 -6.94
CA ILE A 78 3.16 -7.55 -6.87
C ILE A 78 4.05 -8.71 -7.26
N GLY A 79 4.34 -9.62 -6.35
CA GLY A 79 5.11 -10.83 -6.62
C GLY A 79 4.24 -12.08 -6.56
N HIS A 80 4.58 -13.12 -7.30
CA HIS A 80 3.91 -14.43 -7.22
C HIS A 80 4.86 -15.52 -6.80
N VAL A 81 4.36 -16.44 -5.97
CA VAL A 81 5.15 -17.53 -5.37
C VAL A 81 4.41 -18.86 -5.39
N GLY A 82 3.43 -19.02 -6.28
CA GLY A 82 2.50 -20.15 -6.29
C GLY A 82 2.93 -21.36 -7.12
N GLY A 83 4.07 -21.32 -7.82
CA GLY A 83 4.55 -22.43 -8.63
C GLY A 83 3.88 -22.57 -10.01
N ASP A 84 2.83 -21.79 -10.28
CA ASP A 84 2.05 -21.78 -11.51
C ASP A 84 1.99 -20.36 -12.11
N SER A 85 1.43 -20.20 -13.31
CA SER A 85 1.12 -18.88 -13.85
C SER A 85 -0.30 -18.47 -13.47
N THR A 86 -0.47 -17.24 -13.00
CA THR A 86 -1.78 -16.71 -12.59
C THR A 86 -2.08 -15.40 -13.29
N ASP A 87 -3.35 -15.18 -13.64
CA ASP A 87 -3.88 -13.93 -14.17
C ASP A 87 -4.88 -13.34 -13.16
N LEU A 88 -4.61 -12.13 -12.69
CA LEU A 88 -5.46 -11.44 -11.72
C LEU A 88 -6.38 -10.49 -12.48
N ALA A 89 -7.69 -10.59 -12.24
CA ALA A 89 -8.63 -9.70 -12.90
C ALA A 89 -8.37 -8.22 -12.56
N SER A 90 -8.44 -7.36 -13.59
CA SER A 90 -8.45 -5.91 -13.41
C SER A 90 -9.45 -5.47 -12.34
N SER A 91 -8.98 -4.68 -11.38
CA SER A 91 -9.80 -4.23 -10.26
C SER A 91 -9.33 -2.89 -9.68
N THR A 92 -10.21 -2.23 -8.93
CA THR A 92 -9.85 -1.03 -8.18
C THR A 92 -9.23 -1.40 -6.86
N TRP A 93 -8.00 -0.96 -6.65
CA TRP A 93 -7.26 -1.13 -5.40
C TRP A 93 -7.33 0.16 -4.61
N TYR A 94 -7.48 0.04 -3.30
CA TYR A 94 -7.48 1.18 -2.38
C TYR A 94 -6.19 1.21 -1.60
N GLY A 95 -5.69 2.40 -1.30
CA GLY A 95 -4.50 2.55 -0.50
C GLY A 95 -4.53 3.80 0.34
N VAL A 96 -3.58 3.87 1.25
CA VAL A 96 -3.38 5.03 2.10
C VAL A 96 -1.89 5.25 2.33
N VAL A 97 -1.47 6.50 2.14
CA VAL A 97 -0.15 6.97 2.55
C VAL A 97 -0.29 7.56 3.95
N LEU A 98 0.54 7.12 4.88
CA LEU A 98 0.51 7.53 6.28
C LEU A 98 1.80 8.25 6.62
N LYS A 99 1.71 9.56 6.85
CA LYS A 99 2.87 10.36 7.28
C LYS A 99 3.13 10.13 8.75
N LYS A 100 4.41 10.00 9.12
CA LYS A 100 4.84 9.90 10.52
C LYS A 100 4.32 11.09 11.34
N GLY A 101 3.68 10.79 12.47
CA GLY A 101 3.22 11.75 13.46
C GLY A 101 4.21 11.94 14.62
N GLY A 102 3.77 12.64 15.67
CA GLY A 102 4.59 13.01 16.82
C GLY A 102 5.13 11.84 17.62
N ALA A 103 4.46 10.69 17.60
CA ALA A 103 4.90 9.48 18.30
C ALA A 103 6.27 8.96 17.81
N PHE A 104 6.67 9.28 16.57
CA PHE A 104 7.97 8.90 16.01
C PHE A 104 9.10 9.90 16.30
N GLY A 105 8.81 11.08 16.87
CA GLY A 105 9.80 12.14 17.07
C GLY A 105 10.86 11.86 18.15
N ASN A 106 10.64 10.83 18.99
CA ASN A 106 11.50 10.47 20.13
C ASN A 106 12.11 9.07 20.03
N LEU A 107 11.97 8.40 18.87
CA LEU A 107 12.61 7.11 18.57
C LEU A 107 13.97 7.35 17.90
#